data_AF-A0A564ZDD6-F1
#
_entry.id   AF-A0A564ZDD6-F1
#
_cell.length_a   1.000
_cell.length_b   1.000
_cell.length_c   1.000
_cell.angle_alpha   90.00
_cell.angle_beta   90.00
_cell.angle_gamma   90.00
#
_symmetry.space_group_name_H-M   'P 1'
#
loop_
_entity.id
_entity.type
_entity.pdbx_description
1 polymer ?
#
loop_
_entity_poly.entity_id
_entity_poly.type
_entity_poly.pdbx_seq_one_letter_code
_entity_poly.pdbx_strand_id
1 'polypeptide(L)' 'MEEVCGQNFSLFNARFNCLKLVIWLDVDLFDFAGGANFLCDTLNFGTLAEEQFRYVIFISGLQTEPWLPLRISLLKLMEE' A
#
# COMPACT_ATOMS: atom_id res chain seq x y z
N MET A 1 -19.81 -19.63 -20.85
CA MET A 1 -18.57 -18.97 -21.28
C MET A 1 -18.60 -17.59 -20.65
N GLU A 2 -17.94 -17.44 -19.51
CA GLU A 2 -17.62 -16.13 -18.92
C GLU A 2 -16.53 -16.38 -17.88
N GLU A 3 -15.30 -16.44 -18.39
CA GLU A 3 -14.10 -16.47 -17.60
C GLU A 3 -13.75 -15.02 -17.25
N VAL A 4 -14.30 -14.51 -16.14
CA VAL A 4 -13.87 -13.24 -15.56
C VAL A 4 -12.62 -13.49 -14.69
N CYS A 5 -11.63 -14.14 -15.28
CA CYS A 5 -10.30 -14.37 -14.71
C CYS A 5 -9.26 -13.94 -15.74
N GLY A 6 -9.36 -12.68 -16.17
CA GLY A 6 -8.71 -12.18 -17.39
C GLY A 6 -7.79 -11.00 -17.16
N GLN A 7 -7.08 -10.90 -16.03
CA GLN A 7 -5.91 -10.05 -15.95
C GLN A 7 -4.79 -10.81 -15.23
N ASN A 8 -3.89 -11.42 -16.03
CA ASN A 8 -2.57 -11.83 -15.56
C ASN A 8 -1.79 -10.58 -15.14
N PHE A 9 -2.12 -10.02 -13.97
CA PHE A 9 -1.31 -8.98 -13.37
C PHE A 9 0.03 -9.61 -13.02
N SER A 10 1.10 -9.18 -13.67
CA SER A 10 2.44 -9.52 -13.22
C SER A 10 2.57 -9.14 -11.74
N LEU A 11 3.38 -9.87 -10.99
CA LEU A 11 3.61 -9.57 -9.57
C LEU A 11 4.05 -8.12 -9.35
N PHE A 12 4.80 -7.58 -10.32
CA PHE A 12 5.14 -6.15 -10.39
C PHE A 12 3.89 -5.27 -10.48
N ASN A 13 2.96 -5.54 -11.40
CA ASN A 13 1.77 -4.72 -11.59
C ASN A 13 0.83 -4.79 -10.37
N ALA A 14 0.71 -5.96 -9.73
CA ALA A 14 -0.04 -6.12 -8.49
C ALA A 14 0.55 -5.25 -7.35
N ARG A 15 1.88 -5.31 -7.16
CA ARG A 15 2.60 -4.45 -6.20
C ARG A 15 2.46 -2.96 -6.54
N PHE A 16 2.68 -2.60 -7.80
CA PHE A 16 2.57 -1.21 -8.24
C PHE A 16 1.16 -0.64 -8.03
N ASN A 17 0.12 -1.45 -8.21
CA ASN A 17 -1.25 -1.01 -7.94
C ASN A 17 -1.52 -0.77 -6.45
N CYS A 18 -0.84 -1.46 -5.53
CA CYS A 18 -0.97 -1.19 -4.10
C CYS A 18 -0.45 0.21 -3.74
N LEU A 19 0.56 0.71 -4.46
CA LEU A 19 1.10 2.07 -4.28
C LEU A 19 0.15 3.18 -4.74
N LYS A 20 -0.95 2.82 -5.43
CA LYS A 20 -2.01 3.76 -5.82
C LYS A 20 -3.10 3.87 -4.75
N LEU A 21 -3.01 3.11 -3.66
CA LEU A 21 -3.92 3.26 -2.53
C LEU A 21 -3.66 4.61 -1.87
N VAL A 22 -4.67 5.47 -1.81
CA VAL A 22 -4.59 6.82 -1.21
C VAL A 22 -5.64 6.93 -0.13
N ILE A 23 -5.29 7.53 1.01
CA ILE A 23 -6.25 7.84 2.07
C ILE A 23 -7.08 9.06 1.65
N TRP A 24 -8.40 8.93 1.69
CA TRP A 24 -9.33 10.02 1.41
C TRP A 24 -9.64 10.79 2.70
N LEU A 25 -10.09 12.03 2.59
CA LEU A 25 -10.32 12.93 3.74
C LEU A 25 -11.37 12.40 4.74
N ASP A 26 -12.27 11.54 4.28
CA ASP A 26 -13.36 10.93 5.04
C ASP A 26 -13.05 9.50 5.55
N VAL A 27 -11.90 8.94 5.14
CA VAL A 27 -11.45 7.61 5.56
C VAL A 27 -10.51 7.75 6.75
N ASP A 28 -10.78 6.99 7.80
CA ASP A 28 -9.88 6.98 8.95
C ASP A 28 -8.60 6.14 8.69
N LEU A 29 -7.61 6.33 9.54
CA LEU A 29 -6.32 5.65 9.38
C LEU A 29 -6.42 4.13 9.57
N PHE A 30 -7.37 3.66 10.38
CA PHE A 30 -7.54 2.22 10.67
C PHE A 30 -8.11 1.49 9.46
N ASP A 31 -9.11 2.08 8.80
CA ASP A 31 -9.70 1.55 7.57
C ASP A 31 -8.66 1.54 6.43
N PHE A 32 -7.89 2.62 6.29
CA PHE A 32 -6.78 2.67 5.33
C PHE A 32 -5.72 1.60 5.64
N ALA A 33 -5.31 1.45 6.90
CA ALA A 33 -4.36 0.44 7.34
C ALA A 33 -4.87 -0.98 7.10
N GLY A 34 -6.16 -1.23 7.36
CA GLY A 34 -6.82 -2.49 7.07
C GLY A 34 -6.78 -2.82 5.58
N GLY A 35 -7.06 -1.85 4.71
CA GLY A 35 -6.96 -2.00 3.26
C GLY A 35 -5.53 -2.30 2.78
N ALA A 36 -4.54 -1.57 3.31
CA ALA A 36 -3.13 -1.80 3.00
C ALA A 36 -2.64 -3.19 3.44
N ASN A 37 -3.02 -3.63 4.64
CA ASN A 37 -2.71 -4.95 5.16
C ASN A 37 -3.36 -6.05 4.33
N PHE A 38 -4.64 -5.92 4.02
CA PHE A 38 -5.36 -6.87 3.19
C PHE A 38 -4.71 -7.02 1.80
N LEU A 39 -4.34 -5.91 1.16
CA LEU A 39 -3.61 -5.95 -0.11
C LEU A 39 -2.28 -6.69 0.04
N CYS A 40 -1.53 -6.44 1.11
CA CYS A 40 -0.26 -7.14 1.36
C CYS A 40 -0.47 -8.65 1.57
N ASP A 41 -1.46 -9.06 2.36
CA ASP A 41 -1.76 -10.48 2.63
C ASP A 41 -2.09 -11.26 1.35
N THR A 42 -2.57 -10.58 0.31
CA THR A 42 -2.86 -11.18 -1.01
C THR A 42 -1.66 -11.25 -1.96
N LEU A 43 -0.51 -10.63 -1.62
CA LEU A 43 0.67 -10.55 -2.47
C LEU A 43 1.74 -11.59 -2.11
N ASN A 44 2.45 -12.09 -3.12
CA ASN A 44 3.71 -12.80 -2.90
C ASN A 44 4.86 -11.79 -2.83
N PHE A 45 5.64 -11.80 -1.75
CA PHE A 45 6.76 -10.87 -1.58
C PHE A 45 8.11 -11.39 -2.10
N GLY A 46 8.28 -12.70 -2.27
CA GLY A 46 9.55 -13.28 -2.69
C GLY A 46 10.68 -12.85 -1.75
N THR A 47 11.70 -12.15 -2.26
CA THR A 47 12.82 -11.60 -1.48
C THR A 47 12.54 -10.21 -0.89
N LEU A 48 11.41 -9.59 -1.22
CA LEU A 48 11.03 -8.28 -0.69
C LEU A 48 10.57 -8.45 0.77
N ALA A 49 11.01 -7.60 1.68
CA ALA A 49 10.48 -7.59 3.03
C ALA A 49 9.06 -6.98 3.02
N GLU A 50 8.05 -7.79 3.35
CA GLU A 50 6.64 -7.39 3.43
C GLU A 50 6.42 -6.14 4.30
N GLU A 51 7.10 -6.08 5.45
CA GLU A 51 7.03 -4.94 6.36
C GLU A 51 7.54 -3.66 5.70
N GLN A 52 8.66 -3.73 4.98
CA GLN A 52 9.20 -2.59 4.25
C GLN A 52 8.25 -2.15 3.14
N PHE A 53 7.60 -3.09 2.46
CA PHE A 53 6.61 -2.75 1.44
C PHE A 53 5.36 -2.09 2.02
N ARG A 54 4.90 -2.52 3.21
CA ARG A 54 3.83 -1.83 3.93
C ARG A 54 4.20 -0.36 4.18
N TYR A 55 5.39 -0.07 4.70
CA TYR A 55 5.81 1.32 4.90
C TYR A 55 5.75 2.14 3.59
N VAL A 56 6.14 1.57 2.46
CA VAL A 56 6.03 2.23 1.15
C VAL A 56 4.57 2.51 0.75
N ILE A 57 3.63 1.57 1.00
CA ILE A 57 2.20 1.80 0.75
C ILE A 57 1.69 2.96 1.62
N PHE A 58 2.01 2.99 2.91
CA PHE A 58 1.59 4.08 3.79
C PHE A 58 2.19 5.42 3.34
N ILE A 59 3.49 5.49 3.06
CA ILE A 59 4.13 6.72 2.62
C ILE A 59 3.55 7.22 1.28
N SER A 60 3.24 6.31 0.37
CA SER A 60 2.64 6.66 -0.93
C SER A 60 1.17 7.06 -0.83
N GLY A 61 0.42 6.50 0.12
CA GLY A 61 -1.02 6.77 0.27
C GLY A 61 -1.38 7.95 1.18
N LEU A 62 -0.52 8.31 2.15
CA LEU A 62 -0.74 9.43 3.07
C LEU A 62 -0.42 10.80 2.42
N GLN A 63 -1.14 11.17 1.37
CA GLN A 63 -0.82 12.34 0.53
C GLN A 63 -1.47 13.65 1.01
N THR A 64 -2.56 13.59 1.79
CA THR A 64 -3.30 14.78 2.21
C THR A 64 -2.66 15.46 3.42
N GLU A 65 -2.84 16.79 3.55
CA GLU A 65 -2.29 17.63 4.61
C GLU A 65 -2.35 17.03 6.04
N PRO A 66 -3.46 16.45 6.51
CA PRO A 66 -3.54 15.91 7.88
C PRO A 66 -2.53 14.81 8.19
N TRP A 67 -2.07 14.09 7.16
CA TRP A 67 -1.21 12.91 7.31
C TRP A 67 0.26 13.18 6.99
N LEU A 68 0.61 14.40 6.56
CA LEU A 68 1.99 14.79 6.27
C LEU A 68 2.97 14.51 7.43
N PRO A 69 2.65 14.82 8.70
CA PRO A 69 3.56 14.52 9.81
C PRO A 69 3.84 13.03 9.95
N LEU A 70 2.81 12.18 9.83
CA LEU A 70 2.95 10.73 9.90
C LEU A 70 3.77 10.20 8.72
N ARG A 71 3.50 10.68 7.51
CA ARG A 71 4.27 10.33 6.30
C ARG A 71 5.76 10.64 6.45
N ILE A 72 6.10 11.82 7.00
CA ILE A 72 7.50 12.21 7.24
C ILE A 72 8.15 11.31 8.29
N SER A 73 7.45 10.97 9.37
CA SER A 73 7.97 10.04 10.38
C SER A 73 8.25 8.66 9.82
N LEU A 74 7.35 8.13 8.98
CA LEU A 74 7.54 6.85 8.31
C LEU A 74 8.71 6.89 7.32
N LEU A 75 8.89 8.00 6.59
CA LEU A 75 10.02 8.15 5.67
C LEU A 75 11.36 8.11 6.41
N LYS A 76 11.47 8.79 7.55
CA LYS A 76 12.69 8.77 8.38
C LYS A 76 13.01 7.37 8.89
N LEU A 77 12.00 6.61 9.33
CA LEU A 77 12.17 5.23 9.79
C LEU A 77 12.68 4.28 8.70
N MET A 78 12.46 4.60 7.42
CA MET A 78 12.97 3.79 6.29
C MET A 78 14.38 4.19 5.85
N GLU A 79 14.84 5.40 6.22
CA GLU A 79 16.16 5.93 5.87
C GLU A 79 17.23 5.63 6.94
N GLU A 80 16.81 5.25 8.15
CA GLU A 80 17.65 4.81 9.28
C GLU A 80 17.96 3.30 9.26
#